data_AF-A0A6G1LKD0-F1
#
_entry.id   AF-A0A6G1LKD0-F1
#
_cell.length_a   1.000
_cell.length_b   1.000
_cell.length_c   1.000
_cell.angle_alpha   90.00
_cell.angle_beta   90.00
_cell.angle_gamma   90.00
#
_symmetry.space_group_name_H-M   'P 1'
#
loop_
_entity.id
_entity.type
_entity.pdbx_description
1 polymer ?
#
loop_
_entity_poly.entity_id
_entity_poly.type
_entity_poly.pdbx_seq_one_letter_code
_entity_poly.pdbx_strand_id
1 'polypeptide(L)'
;MHNSNTVKTENTMAEAPSTIVGAAESDQQEQPFRLLDLPPELWSNICKLAVLSEDTIVFELAKPRSQNQIAVGQPSITQVCRLLRAEALPLFYALNVFRVQDEDDGTEASSRLQCWLRGIGLKNRGYLRKVEVFAPYDITDSKEFFAIGAEEDGNVKLELELVKLEVRPDKHGVVREERTYDVHFAEAD
;
A
#
# COMPACT_ATOMS: atom_id res chain seq x y z
N MET A 1 26.91 44.68 45.11
CA MET A 1 27.93 45.60 45.62
C MET A 1 29.28 45.15 45.08
N HIS A 2 29.92 46.04 44.31
CA HIS A 2 31.35 46.11 43.95
C HIS A 2 31.98 44.89 43.22
N ASN A 3 32.16 44.90 41.90
CA ASN A 3 33.04 45.75 41.07
C ASN A 3 34.52 45.32 41.17
N SER A 4 35.12 44.85 40.07
CA SER A 4 36.27 45.51 39.43
C SER A 4 36.93 44.63 38.36
N ASN A 5 37.07 45.26 37.20
CA ASN A 5 37.81 44.88 36.00
C ASN A 5 39.28 44.53 36.25
N THR A 6 39.85 43.74 35.34
CA THR A 6 41.22 43.99 34.84
C THR A 6 41.23 43.85 33.31
N VAL A 7 41.45 44.99 32.65
CA VAL A 7 41.84 45.12 31.24
C VAL A 7 43.23 45.74 31.24
N LYS A 8 44.18 45.14 30.51
CA LYS A 8 45.26 45.81 29.77
C LYS A 8 45.59 44.92 28.55
N THR A 9 45.27 45.29 27.30
CA THR A 9 46.03 46.16 26.36
C THR A 9 47.50 45.75 26.22
N GLU A 10 48.15 45.64 25.06
CA GLU A 10 47.92 46.16 23.70
C GLU A 10 49.01 45.59 22.74
N ASN A 11 48.84 45.90 21.44
CA ASN A 11 49.79 45.95 20.32
C ASN A 11 49.99 44.68 19.46
N THR A 12 49.57 44.60 18.18
CA THR A 12 49.49 45.52 17.00
C THR A 12 50.67 45.36 16.05
N MET A 13 50.32 45.36 14.74
CA MET A 13 51.11 45.40 13.49
C MET A 13 51.34 44.01 12.85
N ALA A 14 51.09 43.76 11.57
CA ALA A 14 50.42 44.48 10.48
C ALA A 14 50.41 43.51 9.28
N GLU A 15 49.27 43.27 8.62
CA GLU A 15 49.17 43.18 7.15
C GLU A 15 47.69 43.08 6.73
N ALA A 16 47.31 43.89 5.74
CA ALA A 16 46.01 43.93 5.09
C ALA A 16 46.17 43.44 3.63
N PRO A 17 45.16 43.50 2.75
CA PRO A 17 43.80 42.99 2.83
C PRO A 17 43.51 42.08 1.61
N SER A 18 42.85 40.93 1.79
CA SER A 18 42.16 40.29 0.66
C SER A 18 40.67 40.45 0.81
N THR A 19 40.21 41.55 0.23
CA THR A 19 38.95 41.70 -0.49
C THR A 19 38.42 40.36 -1.02
N ILE A 20 37.38 39.83 -0.40
CA ILE A 20 36.38 39.03 -1.10
C ILE A 20 35.12 39.87 -1.12
N VAL A 21 35.03 40.64 -2.20
CA VAL A 21 33.78 41.22 -2.71
C VAL A 21 32.81 40.07 -2.96
N GLY A 22 31.56 40.29 -2.56
CA GLY A 22 30.50 39.32 -2.67
C GLY A 22 30.39 38.66 -4.04
N ALA A 23 30.23 37.34 -4.02
CA ALA A 23 29.41 36.65 -4.99
C ALA A 23 28.20 36.15 -4.19
N ALA A 24 27.02 36.59 -4.60
CA ALA A 24 25.75 36.22 -4.01
C ALA A 24 25.66 34.70 -3.87
N GLU A 25 25.53 34.23 -2.64
CA GLU A 25 24.84 32.97 -2.37
C GLU A 25 23.40 33.20 -2.83
N SER A 26 23.15 32.93 -4.11
CA SER A 26 21.77 32.75 -4.56
C SER A 26 21.27 31.53 -3.81
N ASP A 27 20.48 31.77 -2.75
CA ASP A 27 19.50 30.84 -2.23
C ASP A 27 18.60 30.44 -3.41
N GLN A 28 19.06 29.52 -4.25
CA GLN A 28 18.22 28.81 -5.18
C GLN A 28 17.39 27.87 -4.32
N GLN A 29 16.34 28.41 -3.72
CA GLN A 29 15.21 27.61 -3.25
C GLN A 29 14.74 26.80 -4.46
N GLU A 30 15.20 25.56 -4.56
CA GLU A 30 14.72 24.59 -5.54
C GLU A 30 13.20 24.54 -5.40
N GLN A 31 12.48 25.18 -6.33
CA GLN A 31 11.04 25.09 -6.30
C GLN A 31 10.66 23.62 -6.52
N PRO A 32 9.77 23.05 -5.70
CA PRO A 32 9.32 21.70 -5.90
C PRO A 32 8.66 21.61 -7.28
N PHE A 33 9.13 20.68 -8.11
CA PHE A 33 8.50 20.41 -9.39
C PHE A 33 7.07 19.90 -9.16
N ARG A 34 6.15 20.33 -10.04
CA ARG A 34 4.76 19.91 -9.94
C ARG A 34 4.60 18.57 -10.65
N LEU A 35 4.20 17.55 -9.89
CA LEU A 35 4.03 16.18 -10.41
C LEU A 35 3.14 16.12 -11.66
N LEU A 36 2.06 16.92 -11.68
CA LEU A 36 1.08 16.93 -12.78
C LEU A 36 1.47 17.81 -13.97
N ASP A 37 2.58 18.56 -13.85
CA ASP A 37 3.15 19.30 -14.99
C ASP A 37 4.10 18.41 -15.81
N LEU A 38 4.37 17.18 -15.34
CA LEU A 38 5.09 16.18 -16.10
C LEU A 38 4.21 15.64 -17.25
N PRO A 39 4.83 15.15 -18.35
CA PRO A 39 4.14 14.36 -19.35
C PRO A 39 3.35 13.19 -18.72
N PRO A 40 2.16 12.86 -19.25
CA PRO A 40 1.32 11.75 -18.80
C PRO A 40 2.07 10.45 -18.53
N GLU A 41 2.99 10.10 -19.42
CA GLU A 41 3.76 8.87 -19.34
C GLU A 41 4.63 8.82 -18.07
N LEU A 42 5.18 9.95 -17.66
CA LEU A 42 6.08 10.00 -16.50
C LEU A 42 5.31 9.90 -15.19
N TRP A 43 4.24 10.68 -15.01
CA TRP A 43 3.51 10.63 -13.75
C TRP A 43 2.67 9.35 -13.62
N SER A 44 2.19 8.75 -14.72
CA SER A 44 1.61 7.38 -14.69
C SER A 44 2.64 6.33 -14.27
N ASN A 45 3.90 6.43 -14.74
CA ASN A 45 4.98 5.55 -14.27
C ASN A 45 5.28 5.75 -12.78
N ILE A 46 5.27 6.99 -12.30
CA ILE A 46 5.41 7.28 -10.86
C ILE A 46 4.26 6.65 -10.08
N CYS A 47 3.01 6.78 -10.55
CA CYS A 47 1.85 6.13 -9.93
C CYS A 47 2.05 4.62 -9.83
N LYS A 48 2.47 3.97 -10.93
CA LYS A 48 2.73 2.54 -10.97
C LYS A 48 3.78 2.11 -9.94
N LEU A 49 4.92 2.81 -9.89
CA LEU A 49 5.99 2.50 -8.94
C LEU A 49 5.58 2.76 -7.49
N ALA A 50 4.80 3.81 -7.24
CA ALA A 50 4.36 4.18 -5.90
C ALA A 50 3.32 3.24 -5.29
N VAL A 51 2.59 2.48 -6.12
CA VAL A 51 1.58 1.51 -5.65
C VAL A 51 2.05 0.07 -5.71
N LEU A 52 3.13 -0.22 -6.44
CA LEU A 52 3.68 -1.56 -6.55
C LEU A 52 4.41 -1.93 -5.25
N SER A 53 4.00 -3.05 -4.65
CA SER A 53 4.69 -3.69 -3.54
C SER A 53 5.47 -4.90 -4.07
N GLU A 54 6.74 -5.02 -3.68
CA GLU A 54 7.56 -6.20 -4.02
C GLU A 54 7.07 -7.45 -3.27
N ASP A 55 6.55 -7.24 -2.05
CA ASP A 55 5.99 -8.28 -1.21
C ASP A 55 4.47 -8.37 -1.34
N THR A 56 3.94 -9.55 -1.01
CA THR A 56 2.50 -9.76 -0.89
C THR A 56 1.90 -8.87 0.19
N ILE A 57 0.83 -8.14 -0.15
CA ILE A 57 0.11 -7.27 0.77
C ILE A 57 -0.77 -8.14 1.66
N VAL A 58 -0.28 -8.42 2.86
CA VAL A 58 -1.04 -9.12 3.89
C VAL A 58 -1.98 -8.14 4.57
N PHE A 59 -3.26 -8.47 4.70
CA PHE A 59 -4.16 -7.77 5.60
C PHE A 59 -4.56 -8.67 6.75
N GLU A 60 -3.85 -8.49 7.86
CA GLU A 60 -4.20 -9.06 9.15
C GLU A 60 -5.36 -8.27 9.74
N LEU A 61 -6.53 -8.89 9.92
CA LEU A 61 -7.57 -8.26 10.70
C LEU A 61 -7.15 -8.28 12.17
N ALA A 62 -7.02 -7.10 12.77
CA ALA A 62 -6.85 -6.99 14.21
C ALA A 62 -7.99 -7.74 14.94
N LYS A 63 -7.59 -8.46 15.99
CA LYS A 63 -8.42 -9.22 16.95
C LYS A 63 -9.74 -8.52 17.33
N PRO A 64 -10.77 -9.26 17.77
CA PRO A 64 -12.14 -8.77 17.69
C PRO A 64 -12.45 -7.72 18.77
N ARG A 65 -13.36 -6.80 18.41
CA ARG A 65 -14.32 -6.04 19.25
C ARG A 65 -14.19 -4.53 19.50
N SER A 66 -13.22 -3.76 18.97
CA SER A 66 -13.30 -2.30 19.22
C SER A 66 -12.95 -1.32 18.10
N GLN A 67 -12.34 -1.71 16.98
CA GLN A 67 -12.07 -0.75 15.91
C GLN A 67 -12.32 -1.37 14.53
N ASN A 68 -13.47 -0.98 13.97
CA ASN A 68 -13.79 -1.09 12.56
C ASN A 68 -12.67 -0.46 11.74
N GLN A 69 -11.78 -1.28 11.18
CA GLN A 69 -11.08 -1.01 9.93
C GLN A 69 -10.32 -2.26 9.48
N ILE A 70 -11.00 -3.07 8.67
CA ILE A 70 -10.33 -3.91 7.70
C ILE A 70 -9.80 -2.95 6.64
N ALA A 71 -8.52 -2.61 6.70
CA ALA A 71 -7.95 -1.78 5.67
C ALA A 71 -6.59 -2.34 5.30
N VAL A 72 -6.55 -3.08 4.19
CA VAL A 72 -5.44 -2.86 3.26
C VAL A 72 -5.36 -1.35 3.05
N GLY A 73 -4.39 -0.71 3.70
CA GLY A 73 -4.22 0.73 3.62
C GLY A 73 -3.97 1.09 2.18
N GLN A 74 -4.88 1.82 1.54
CA GLN A 74 -4.64 2.28 0.18
C GLN A 74 -3.39 3.17 0.19
N PRO A 75 -2.46 3.00 -0.77
CA PRO A 75 -1.21 3.76 -0.80
C PRO A 75 -1.48 5.26 -0.72
N SER A 76 -0.61 6.01 -0.04
CA SER A 76 -0.77 7.45 0.19
C SER A 76 -1.04 8.24 -1.09
N ILE A 77 -0.42 7.85 -2.21
CA ILE A 77 -0.63 8.48 -3.53
C ILE A 77 -2.09 8.44 -4.00
N THR A 78 -2.85 7.42 -3.60
CA THR A 78 -4.29 7.29 -3.92
C THR A 78 -5.18 8.22 -3.09
N GLN A 79 -4.62 8.89 -2.08
CA GLN A 79 -5.33 9.76 -1.14
C GLN A 79 -5.06 11.25 -1.40
N VAL A 80 -4.10 11.59 -2.27
CA VAL A 80 -3.68 12.98 -2.50
C VAL A 80 -4.75 13.80 -3.23
N CYS A 81 -5.21 13.32 -4.39
CA CYS A 81 -6.23 14.02 -5.19
C CYS A 81 -7.01 13.03 -6.06
N ARG A 82 -8.16 13.48 -6.61
CA ARG A 82 -9.04 12.62 -7.42
C ARG A 82 -8.37 12.09 -8.69
N LEU A 83 -7.49 12.88 -9.31
CA LEU A 83 -6.79 12.49 -10.54
C LEU A 83 -5.81 11.33 -10.26
N LEU A 84 -4.91 11.50 -9.28
CA LEU A 84 -3.98 10.46 -8.87
C LEU A 84 -4.71 9.22 -8.35
N ARG A 85 -5.81 9.42 -7.62
CA ARG A 85 -6.66 8.31 -7.17
C ARG A 85 -7.25 7.50 -8.33
N ALA A 86 -7.70 8.17 -9.39
CA ALA A 86 -8.29 7.51 -10.56
C ALA A 86 -7.26 6.70 -11.36
N GLU A 87 -6.02 7.17 -11.42
CA GLU A 87 -4.91 6.48 -12.10
C GLU A 87 -4.32 5.35 -11.25
N ALA A 88 -4.05 5.62 -9.97
CA ALA A 88 -3.25 4.75 -9.12
C ALA A 88 -4.04 3.58 -8.51
N LEU A 89 -5.36 3.74 -8.23
CA LEU A 89 -6.17 2.64 -7.68
C LEU A 89 -6.28 1.43 -8.61
N PRO A 90 -6.57 1.58 -9.92
CA PRO A 90 -6.55 0.45 -10.85
C PRO A 90 -5.22 -0.30 -10.83
N LEU A 91 -4.11 0.44 -10.86
CA LEU A 91 -2.76 -0.14 -10.83
C LEU A 91 -2.50 -0.87 -9.50
N PHE A 92 -2.94 -0.31 -8.37
CA PHE A 92 -2.78 -0.93 -7.06
C PHE A 92 -3.45 -2.30 -6.99
N TYR A 93 -4.70 -2.43 -7.42
CA TYR A 93 -5.39 -3.73 -7.35
C TYR A 93 -4.97 -4.71 -8.45
N ALA A 94 -4.49 -4.21 -9.59
CA ALA A 94 -4.11 -5.05 -10.72
C ALA A 94 -2.70 -5.62 -10.61
N LEU A 95 -1.78 -4.92 -9.96
CA LEU A 95 -0.36 -5.28 -9.94
C LEU A 95 0.07 -5.98 -8.65
N ASN A 96 -0.67 -5.81 -7.55
CA ASN A 96 -0.31 -6.38 -6.27
C ASN A 96 -1.02 -7.72 -6.01
N VAL A 97 -0.38 -8.53 -5.16
CA VAL A 97 -0.96 -9.74 -4.60
C VAL A 97 -1.48 -9.43 -3.21
N PHE A 98 -2.72 -9.83 -2.93
CA PHE A 98 -3.36 -9.58 -1.64
C PHE A 98 -3.54 -10.90 -0.90
N ARG A 99 -3.07 -10.98 0.35
CA ARG A 99 -3.13 -12.22 1.15
C ARG A 99 -4.04 -12.07 2.36
N VAL A 100 -4.94 -13.04 2.48
CA VAL A 100 -5.71 -13.30 3.70
C VAL A 100 -4.94 -14.32 4.51
N GLN A 101 -4.44 -13.89 5.67
CA GLN A 101 -3.82 -14.78 6.65
C GLN A 101 -4.80 -15.00 7.79
N ASP A 102 -5.21 -16.26 7.98
CA ASP A 102 -5.96 -16.67 9.17
C ASP A 102 -5.00 -17.40 10.12
N GLU A 103 -4.74 -16.79 11.28
CA GLU A 103 -3.96 -17.43 12.34
C GLU A 103 -4.81 -18.35 13.23
N ASP A 104 -6.14 -18.20 13.17
CA ASP A 104 -7.11 -19.02 13.91
C ASP A 104 -7.49 -20.27 13.08
N ASP A 105 -8.54 -20.98 13.49
CA ASP A 105 -8.97 -22.26 12.92
C ASP A 105 -9.47 -22.23 11.45
N GLY A 106 -9.21 -21.16 10.70
CA GLY A 106 -9.56 -21.04 9.28
C GLY A 106 -11.04 -20.77 8.99
N THR A 107 -11.90 -20.76 10.01
CA THR A 107 -13.35 -20.59 9.85
C THR A 107 -13.73 -19.19 9.35
N GLU A 108 -12.89 -18.18 9.61
CA GLU A 108 -13.23 -16.78 9.32
C GLU A 108 -12.55 -16.21 8.06
N ALA A 109 -11.59 -16.92 7.45
CA ALA A 109 -10.91 -16.47 6.23
C ALA A 109 -11.89 -16.04 5.11
N SER A 110 -12.99 -16.78 4.92
CA SER A 110 -14.07 -16.41 3.97
C SER A 110 -14.65 -15.05 4.26
N SER A 111 -15.15 -14.90 5.49
CA SER A 111 -15.93 -13.76 5.92
C SER A 111 -15.05 -12.51 5.90
N ARG A 112 -13.76 -12.68 6.22
CA ARG A 112 -12.75 -11.63 6.15
C ARG A 112 -12.48 -11.18 4.72
N LEU A 113 -12.28 -12.13 3.80
CA LEU A 113 -12.12 -11.83 2.38
C LEU A 113 -13.37 -11.12 1.82
N GLN A 114 -14.56 -11.63 2.15
CA GLN A 114 -15.84 -11.06 1.74
C GLN A 114 -16.03 -9.62 2.25
N CYS A 115 -15.76 -9.37 3.53
CA CYS A 115 -15.86 -8.03 4.12
C CYS A 115 -14.86 -7.06 3.48
N TRP A 116 -13.64 -7.49 3.22
CA TRP A 116 -12.65 -6.68 2.53
C TRP A 116 -13.07 -6.35 1.09
N LEU A 117 -13.47 -7.36 0.31
CA LEU A 117 -13.98 -7.18 -1.05
C LEU A 117 -15.18 -6.23 -1.05
N ARG A 118 -16.10 -6.36 -0.09
CA ARG A 118 -17.20 -5.41 0.13
C ARG A 118 -16.67 -3.99 0.32
N GLY A 119 -15.72 -3.82 1.23
CA GLY A 119 -15.13 -2.53 1.60
C GLY A 119 -14.38 -1.79 0.49
N ILE A 120 -13.68 -2.50 -0.40
CA ILE A 120 -12.96 -1.83 -1.52
C ILE A 120 -13.89 -1.31 -2.61
N GLY A 121 -15.13 -1.80 -2.68
CA GLY A 121 -16.17 -1.36 -3.62
C GLY A 121 -16.07 -1.99 -5.02
N LEU A 122 -17.20 -2.03 -5.73
CA LEU A 122 -17.38 -2.78 -6.98
C LEU A 122 -16.37 -2.42 -8.08
N LYS A 123 -16.16 -1.12 -8.32
CA LYS A 123 -15.22 -0.65 -9.35
C LYS A 123 -13.80 -1.15 -9.12
N ASN A 124 -13.36 -1.18 -7.86
CA ASN A 124 -12.01 -1.60 -7.51
C ASN A 124 -11.83 -3.12 -7.57
N ARG A 125 -12.90 -3.88 -7.26
CA ARG A 125 -12.91 -5.34 -7.49
C ARG A 125 -12.62 -5.68 -8.94
N GLY A 126 -13.13 -4.88 -9.90
CA GLY A 126 -12.86 -5.00 -11.34
C GLY A 126 -11.37 -5.00 -11.73
N TYR A 127 -10.52 -4.43 -10.89
CA TYR A 127 -9.08 -4.37 -11.11
C TYR A 127 -8.30 -5.44 -10.37
N LEU A 128 -8.92 -6.16 -9.44
CA LEU A 128 -8.25 -7.21 -8.67
C LEU A 128 -7.81 -8.33 -9.61
N ARG A 129 -6.57 -8.82 -9.44
CA ARG A 129 -6.01 -9.89 -10.28
C ARG A 129 -5.53 -11.10 -9.50
N LYS A 130 -4.98 -10.91 -8.30
CA LYS A 130 -4.37 -12.00 -7.53
C LYS A 130 -4.73 -11.93 -6.05
N VAL A 131 -5.20 -13.04 -5.50
CA VAL A 131 -5.49 -13.21 -4.08
C VAL A 131 -4.89 -14.52 -3.58
N GLU A 132 -4.27 -14.47 -2.41
CA GLU A 132 -3.76 -15.64 -1.71
C GLU A 132 -4.57 -15.85 -0.43
N VAL A 133 -4.95 -17.10 -0.18
CA VAL A 133 -5.62 -17.49 1.05
C VAL A 133 -4.74 -18.51 1.75
N PHE A 134 -4.37 -18.19 2.98
CA PHE A 134 -3.57 -19.06 3.84
C PHE A 134 -4.43 -19.50 5.02
N ALA A 135 -4.81 -20.78 5.02
CA ALA A 135 -5.69 -21.36 6.04
C ALA A 135 -5.16 -22.71 6.52
N PRO A 136 -5.36 -23.06 7.81
CA PRO A 136 -4.86 -24.31 8.38
C PRO A 136 -5.65 -25.56 7.99
N TYR A 137 -6.83 -25.43 7.37
CA TYR A 137 -7.67 -26.58 6.99
C TYR A 137 -8.15 -26.48 5.55
N ASP A 138 -8.46 -27.66 5.01
CA ASP A 138 -9.02 -27.83 3.68
C ASP A 138 -10.38 -27.13 3.59
N ILE A 139 -10.41 -25.98 2.95
CA ILE A 139 -11.63 -25.23 2.66
C ILE A 139 -12.31 -25.88 1.42
N THR A 140 -12.61 -27.18 1.45
CA THR A 140 -13.02 -27.96 0.26
C THR A 140 -14.46 -27.74 -0.19
N ASP A 141 -15.31 -27.02 0.56
CA ASP A 141 -16.65 -26.62 0.06
C ASP A 141 -16.58 -25.36 -0.85
N SER A 142 -15.50 -25.29 -1.63
CA SER A 142 -14.97 -24.17 -2.42
C SER A 142 -15.75 -23.84 -3.71
N LYS A 143 -17.09 -23.90 -3.68
CA LYS A 143 -17.93 -23.24 -4.69
C LYS A 143 -18.80 -22.12 -4.09
N GLU A 144 -19.26 -22.27 -2.85
CA GLU A 144 -20.09 -21.26 -2.18
C GLU A 144 -19.25 -20.09 -1.64
N PHE A 145 -17.99 -20.35 -1.27
CA PHE A 145 -17.05 -19.35 -0.77
C PHE A 145 -16.81 -18.19 -1.73
N PHE A 146 -16.89 -18.45 -3.04
CA PHE A 146 -16.41 -17.56 -4.09
C PHE A 146 -17.53 -16.91 -4.91
N ALA A 147 -18.80 -17.18 -4.58
CA ALA A 147 -19.94 -16.43 -5.10
C ALA A 147 -20.03 -15.03 -4.45
N ILE A 148 -18.91 -14.30 -4.41
CA ILE A 148 -18.83 -12.97 -3.80
C ILE A 148 -19.27 -11.95 -4.86
N GLY A 149 -20.59 -11.77 -4.96
CA GLY A 149 -21.18 -10.76 -5.84
C GLY A 149 -22.66 -10.97 -6.21
N ALA A 150 -23.30 -12.05 -5.78
CA ALA A 150 -24.64 -12.41 -6.26
C ALA A 150 -25.80 -11.56 -5.70
N GLU A 151 -25.59 -10.75 -4.67
CA GLU A 151 -26.71 -10.12 -3.98
C GLU A 151 -26.61 -8.59 -3.99
N GLU A 152 -27.41 -8.02 -4.88
CA GLU A 152 -28.17 -6.76 -4.78
C GLU A 152 -27.79 -5.53 -5.64
N ASP A 153 -26.55 -5.32 -6.10
CA ASP A 153 -26.19 -3.98 -6.68
C ASP A 153 -25.41 -3.97 -8.02
N GLY A 154 -25.61 -4.96 -8.87
CA GLY A 154 -24.99 -5.00 -10.21
C GLY A 154 -23.93 -6.08 -10.30
N ASN A 155 -24.20 -7.01 -11.20
CA ASN A 155 -23.70 -8.37 -11.22
C ASN A 155 -22.25 -8.40 -11.74
N VAL A 156 -21.27 -8.44 -10.84
CA VAL A 156 -19.90 -8.83 -11.19
C VAL A 156 -19.55 -10.04 -10.36
N LYS A 157 -19.67 -11.22 -10.97
CA LYS A 157 -19.26 -12.47 -10.37
C LYS A 157 -17.74 -12.57 -10.48
N LEU A 158 -17.07 -12.53 -9.34
CA LEU A 158 -15.66 -12.85 -9.23
C LEU A 158 -15.51 -14.37 -9.31
N GLU A 159 -14.83 -14.85 -10.33
CA GLU A 159 -14.44 -16.25 -10.43
C GLU A 159 -12.98 -16.37 -10.00
N LEU A 160 -12.75 -17.14 -8.95
CA LEU A 160 -11.40 -17.40 -8.46
C LEU A 160 -10.94 -18.74 -9.03
N GLU A 161 -9.92 -18.69 -9.88
CA GLU A 161 -9.28 -19.88 -10.42
C GLU A 161 -8.09 -20.25 -9.53
N LEU A 162 -8.15 -21.41 -8.88
CA LEU A 162 -7.02 -21.91 -8.09
C LEU A 162 -5.86 -22.23 -9.04
N VAL A 163 -4.81 -21.42 -8.99
CA VAL A 163 -3.61 -21.58 -9.82
C VAL A 163 -2.48 -22.28 -9.09
N LYS A 164 -2.49 -22.29 -7.76
CA LYS A 164 -1.43 -22.90 -6.95
C LYS A 164 -1.94 -23.39 -5.60
N LEU A 165 -1.52 -24.58 -5.21
CA LEU A 165 -1.68 -25.13 -3.86
C LEU A 165 -0.31 -25.59 -3.37
N GLU A 166 0.16 -25.01 -2.26
CA GLU A 166 1.39 -25.42 -1.60
C GLU A 166 1.12 -25.78 -0.14
N VAL A 167 1.72 -26.87 0.31
CA VAL A 167 1.63 -27.30 1.70
C VAL A 167 2.93 -26.90 2.38
N ARG A 168 2.85 -25.98 3.34
CA ARG A 168 4.01 -25.45 4.06
C ARG A 168 3.83 -25.60 5.57
N PRO A 169 4.83 -26.11 6.30
CA PRO A 169 4.82 -26.05 7.74
C PRO A 169 4.98 -24.58 8.16
N ASP A 170 4.15 -24.14 9.09
CA ASP A 170 4.28 -22.83 9.71
C ASP A 170 5.47 -22.78 10.68
N LYS A 171 5.72 -21.60 11.26
CA LYS A 171 6.77 -21.36 12.25
C LYS A 171 6.68 -22.27 13.51
N HIS A 172 5.56 -22.96 13.72
CA HIS A 172 5.31 -23.89 14.82
C HIS A 172 5.28 -25.36 14.38
N GLY A 173 5.61 -25.67 13.11
CA GLY A 173 5.57 -27.02 12.56
C GLY A 173 4.16 -27.51 12.22
N VAL A 174 3.14 -26.65 12.29
CA VAL A 174 1.78 -26.98 11.86
C VAL A 174 1.72 -26.89 10.35
N VAL A 175 1.32 -27.98 9.70
CA VAL A 175 1.15 -28.03 8.26
C VAL A 175 -0.03 -27.14 7.85
N ARG A 176 0.21 -26.20 6.95
CA ARG A 176 -0.80 -25.27 6.42
C ARG A 176 -0.84 -25.31 4.91
N GLU A 177 -2.01 -25.01 4.36
CA GLU A 177 -2.21 -24.90 2.92
C GLU A 177 -2.18 -23.43 2.50
N GLU A 178 -1.31 -23.14 1.54
CA GLU A 178 -1.23 -21.88 0.83
C GLU A 178 -1.92 -22.05 -0.52
N ARG A 179 -3.00 -21.31 -0.75
CA ARG A 179 -3.78 -21.34 -1.99
C ARG A 179 -3.66 -20.00 -2.69
N THR A 180 -3.20 -20.01 -3.94
CA THR A 180 -3.14 -18.83 -4.81
C THR A 180 -4.25 -18.90 -5.84
N TYR A 181 -4.99 -17.80 -5.98
CA TYR A 181 -6.07 -17.68 -6.95
C TYR A 181 -5.80 -16.52 -7.92
N ASP A 182 -6.02 -16.79 -9.20
CA ASP A 182 -6.22 -15.73 -10.19
C ASP A 182 -7.69 -15.31 -10.18
N VAL A 183 -7.92 -14.01 -10.35
CA VAL A 183 -9.25 -13.40 -10.27
C VAL A 183 -9.75 -13.10 -11.68
N HIS A 184 -10.83 -13.79 -12.06
CA HIS A 184 -11.54 -13.63 -13.32
C HIS A 184 -12.89 -12.98 -13.09
N PHE A 185 -13.41 -12.35 -14.14
CA PHE A 185 -14.73 -11.74 -14.13
C PHE A 185 -15.59 -12.55 -15.08
N ALA A 186 -16.67 -13.15 -14.57
CA ALA A 186 -17.70 -13.70 -15.44
C ALA A 186 -18.63 -12.57 -15.88
N GLU A 187 -18.88 -12.48 -17.18
CA GLU A 187 -19.95 -11.63 -17.71
C GLU A 187 -21.29 -12.17 -17.20
N ALA A 188 -22.15 -11.26 -16.73
CA ALA A 188 -23.49 -11.62 -16.35
C ALA A 188 -24.36 -11.73 -17.61
N ASP A 189 -24.84 -12.93 -17.90
CA ASP A 189 -25.85 -13.20 -18.93
C ASP A 189 -27.20 -12.51 -18.63
#